data_AF-A0A7J2QWK0-F1
#
_entry.id   AF-A0A7J2QWK0-F1
#
_cell.length_a   1.000
_cell.length_b   1.000
_cell.length_c   1.000
_cell.angle_alpha   90.00
_cell.angle_beta   90.00
_cell.angle_gamma   90.00
#
_symmetry.space_group_name_H-M   'P 1'
#
loop_
_entity.id
_entity.type
_entity.pdbx_description
1 polymer ?
#
loop_
_entity_poly.entity_id
_entity_poly.type
_entity_poly.pdbx_seq_one_letter_code
_entity_poly.pdbx_strand_id
1 'polypeptide(L)'
;VFSLIDDITHSRRRMSKKLLLKNIKIELEDSNLDDLIRNLLKQDFNIYFVSDHGNIFSYGNGINVSRDLFDSKAKRYLISNDEILLSEIEREIMDSLLIQFKNIIGNDFLLLLFSDVMFGSKNESSLTHGGISVEEVVVPFIKVIKN
;
A
#
# COMPACT_ATOMS: atom_id res chain seq x y z
N VAL A 1 -1.02 1.03 -18.88
CA VAL A 1 -0.69 1.29 -17.47
C VAL A 1 0.47 0.39 -17.11
N PHE A 2 1.58 0.95 -16.63
CA PHE A 2 2.71 0.14 -16.16
C PHE A 2 2.51 -0.11 -14.67
N SER A 3 2.23 -1.36 -14.27
CA SER A 3 1.95 -1.74 -12.87
C SER A 3 3.15 -2.44 -12.22
N LEU A 4 4.36 -2.03 -12.61
CA LEU A 4 5.61 -2.74 -12.34
C LEU A 4 5.84 -3.02 -10.84
N ILE A 5 5.57 -2.04 -9.98
CA ILE A 5 5.80 -2.17 -8.54
C ILE A 5 4.79 -3.12 -7.91
N ASP A 6 3.51 -3.01 -8.26
CA ASP A 6 2.47 -3.89 -7.73
C ASP A 6 2.67 -5.34 -8.17
N ASP A 7 3.07 -5.56 -9.42
CA ASP A 7 3.35 -6.91 -9.94
C ASP A 7 4.55 -7.56 -9.22
N ILE A 8 5.60 -6.78 -8.95
CA ILE A 8 6.78 -7.26 -8.19
C ILE A 8 6.41 -7.55 -6.72
N THR A 9 5.52 -6.74 -6.12
CA THR A 9 5.18 -6.85 -4.70
C THR A 9 4.17 -7.96 -4.42
N HIS A 10 3.21 -8.19 -5.31
CA HIS A 10 2.23 -9.28 -5.17
C HIS A 10 2.79 -10.66 -5.49
N SER A 11 3.82 -10.76 -6.35
CA SER A 11 4.31 -12.05 -6.83
C SER A 11 5.22 -12.82 -5.86
N ARG A 12 5.72 -12.21 -4.75
CA ARG A 12 6.74 -12.87 -3.90
C ARG A 12 6.54 -12.66 -2.40
N ARG A 13 6.32 -13.78 -1.70
CA ARG A 13 5.97 -13.89 -0.27
C ARG A 13 7.02 -13.40 0.74
N ARG A 14 8.25 -13.09 0.32
CA ARG A 14 9.33 -12.60 1.18
C ARG A 14 10.32 -11.78 0.35
N MET A 15 10.36 -10.47 0.58
CA MET A 15 11.24 -9.55 -0.14
C MET A 15 11.77 -8.51 0.82
N SER A 16 13.07 -8.24 0.78
CA SER A 16 13.67 -7.13 1.53
C SER A 16 13.64 -5.86 0.69
N LYS A 17 13.68 -4.68 1.33
CA LYS A 17 13.80 -3.38 0.63
C LYS A 17 14.94 -3.35 -0.37
N LYS A 18 16.09 -3.92 0.00
CA LYS A 18 17.27 -4.01 -0.87
C LYS A 18 17.01 -4.86 -2.12
N LEU A 19 16.36 -6.01 -1.95
CA LEU A 19 16.05 -6.90 -3.09
C LEU A 19 15.01 -6.27 -4.01
N LEU A 20 13.99 -5.61 -3.45
CA LEU A 20 13.00 -4.86 -4.22
C LEU A 20 13.66 -3.80 -5.10
N LEU A 21 14.49 -2.93 -4.52
CA LEU A 21 15.19 -1.89 -5.27
C LEU A 21 16.08 -2.45 -6.38
N LYS A 22 16.75 -3.57 -6.11
CA LYS A 22 17.56 -4.27 -7.12
C LYS A 22 16.69 -4.76 -8.28
N ASN A 23 15.54 -5.38 -7.98
CA ASN A 23 14.64 -5.90 -9.02
C ASN A 23 14.04 -4.78 -9.86
N ILE A 24 13.59 -3.68 -9.23
CA ILE A 24 13.08 -2.51 -9.95
C ILE A 24 14.14 -1.97 -10.91
N LYS A 25 15.40 -1.90 -10.47
CA LYS A 25 16.49 -1.43 -11.32
C LYS A 25 16.70 -2.33 -12.54
N ILE A 26 16.72 -3.65 -12.33
CA ILE A 26 16.88 -4.62 -13.42
C ILE A 26 15.72 -4.51 -14.43
N GLU A 27 14.48 -4.49 -13.95
CA GLU A 27 13.30 -4.35 -14.81
C GLU A 27 13.30 -3.05 -15.61
N LEU A 28 13.75 -1.95 -15.00
CA LEU A 28 13.88 -0.66 -15.72
C LEU A 28 15.01 -0.70 -16.76
N GLU A 29 16.14 -1.34 -16.46
CA GLU A 29 17.26 -1.53 -17.40
C GLU A 29 16.85 -2.39 -18.61
N ASP A 30 16.01 -3.40 -18.39
CA ASP A 30 15.49 -4.29 -19.44
C ASP A 30 14.26 -3.68 -20.16
N SER A 31 13.77 -2.52 -19.72
CA SER A 31 12.62 -1.84 -20.32
C SER A 31 13.02 -0.80 -21.36
N ASN A 32 12.11 -0.49 -22.28
CA ASN A 32 12.25 0.62 -23.24
C ASN A 32 11.61 1.93 -22.71
N LEU A 33 11.49 2.08 -21.39
CA LEU A 33 10.73 3.18 -20.81
C LEU A 33 11.40 4.54 -21.06
N ASP A 34 12.73 4.61 -20.98
CA ASP A 34 13.48 5.84 -21.20
C ASP A 34 13.39 6.33 -22.66
N ASP A 35 13.49 5.42 -23.63
CA ASP A 35 13.29 5.72 -25.05
C ASP A 35 11.87 6.21 -25.34
N LEU A 36 10.86 5.58 -24.75
CA LEU A 36 9.47 6.04 -24.84
C LEU A 36 9.31 7.47 -24.32
N ILE A 37 9.83 7.75 -23.12
CA ILE A 37 9.76 9.09 -22.50
C ILE A 37 10.45 10.13 -23.41
N ARG A 38 11.66 9.83 -23.91
CA ARG A 38 12.41 10.73 -24.80
C ARG A 38 11.64 11.04 -26.08
N ASN A 39 11.01 10.03 -26.68
CA ASN A 39 10.26 10.21 -27.93
C ASN A 39 8.99 11.04 -27.72
N LEU A 40 8.27 10.82 -26.62
CA LEU A 40 7.11 11.64 -26.25
C LEU A 40 7.50 13.09 -25.99
N LEU A 41 8.61 13.34 -25.29
CA LEU A 41 9.13 14.71 -25.07
C LEU A 41 9.54 15.40 -26.38
N LYS A 42 10.10 14.66 -27.36
CA LYS A 42 10.45 15.21 -28.68
C LYS A 42 9.21 15.65 -29.48
N GLN A 43 8.06 15.04 -29.20
CA GLN A 43 6.78 15.37 -29.81
C GLN A 43 5.97 16.37 -28.97
N ASP A 44 6.62 17.05 -28.02
CA ASP A 44 6.05 18.09 -27.17
C ASP A 44 4.88 17.64 -26.27
N PHE A 45 4.78 16.33 -25.97
CA PHE A 45 3.85 15.84 -24.96
C PHE A 45 4.29 16.28 -23.55
N ASN A 46 3.30 16.63 -22.71
CA ASN A 46 3.52 16.80 -21.29
C ASN A 46 3.47 15.43 -20.59
N ILE A 47 4.54 15.08 -19.89
CA ILE A 47 4.67 13.79 -19.21
C ILE A 47 4.70 13.99 -17.71
N TYR A 48 3.89 13.21 -17.00
CA TYR A 48 3.79 13.19 -15.55
C TYR A 48 3.90 11.75 -15.05
N PHE A 49 4.69 11.52 -13.99
CA PHE A 49 4.62 10.30 -13.20
C PHE A 49 3.85 10.57 -11.92
N VAL A 50 2.88 9.71 -11.66
CA VAL A 50 2.00 9.76 -10.50
C VAL A 50 1.89 8.38 -9.89
N SER A 51 1.41 8.33 -8.66
CA SER A 51 1.11 7.12 -7.94
C SER A 51 -0.19 7.35 -7.17
N ASP A 52 -1.01 6.32 -7.06
CA ASP A 52 -2.27 6.30 -6.31
C ASP A 52 -2.03 6.05 -4.82
N HIS A 53 -1.05 5.23 -4.49
CA HIS A 53 -0.58 5.00 -3.13
C HIS A 53 0.92 4.70 -3.05
N GLY A 54 1.51 4.98 -1.90
CA GLY A 54 2.83 4.50 -1.55
C GLY A 54 2.78 3.09 -0.95
N ASN A 55 3.91 2.66 -0.39
CA ASN A 55 4.07 1.33 0.18
C ASN A 55 4.97 1.42 1.42
N ILE A 56 4.70 0.57 2.42
CA ILE A 56 5.49 0.47 3.65
C ILE A 56 5.89 -0.99 3.91
N PHE A 57 7.08 -1.19 4.46
CA PHE A 57 7.47 -2.49 5.00
C PHE A 57 6.85 -2.63 6.38
N SER A 58 5.92 -3.58 6.52
CA SER A 58 5.19 -3.81 7.76
C SER A 58 5.48 -5.17 8.38
N TYR A 59 5.22 -5.28 9.67
CA TYR A 59 5.39 -6.45 10.51
C TYR A 59 4.06 -6.87 11.14
N GLY A 60 3.83 -8.18 11.24
CA GLY A 60 2.58 -8.71 11.81
C GLY A 60 2.43 -8.39 13.29
N ASN A 61 1.27 -7.86 13.68
CA ASN A 61 0.92 -7.59 15.09
C ASN A 61 0.62 -8.87 15.91
N GLY A 62 0.55 -10.04 15.26
CA GLY A 62 0.19 -11.32 15.88
C GLY A 62 -1.29 -11.66 15.80
N ILE A 63 -2.13 -10.77 15.26
CA ILE A 63 -3.57 -10.96 15.13
C ILE A 63 -3.86 -11.50 13.73
N ASN A 64 -4.29 -12.76 13.68
CA ASN A 64 -4.74 -13.40 12.44
C ASN A 64 -6.25 -13.27 12.33
N VAL A 65 -6.69 -12.26 11.58
CA VAL A 65 -8.10 -11.95 11.42
C VAL A 65 -8.80 -13.02 10.59
N SER A 66 -9.84 -13.68 11.11
CA SER A 66 -10.63 -14.65 10.33
C SER A 66 -11.41 -13.94 9.21
N ARG A 67 -11.56 -14.59 8.04
CA ARG A 67 -12.39 -14.05 6.95
C ARG A 67 -13.87 -14.02 7.33
N ASP A 68 -14.31 -14.91 8.21
CA ASP A 68 -15.73 -15.07 8.54
C ASP A 68 -16.28 -13.96 9.45
N LEU A 69 -15.39 -13.11 9.99
CA LEU A 69 -15.73 -12.08 10.98
C LEU A 69 -15.84 -10.67 10.40
N PHE A 70 -15.39 -10.44 9.15
CA PHE A 70 -15.27 -9.10 8.59
C PHE A 70 -15.79 -9.05 7.15
N ASP A 71 -16.53 -7.99 6.83
CA ASP A 71 -17.11 -7.76 5.50
C ASP A 71 -16.01 -7.55 4.43
N SER A 72 -14.93 -6.86 4.83
CA SER A 72 -13.71 -6.73 4.04
C SER A 72 -12.50 -6.62 4.96
N LYS A 73 -11.38 -7.20 4.52
CA LYS A 73 -10.10 -7.07 5.22
C LYS A 73 -8.94 -6.95 4.26
N ALA A 74 -7.95 -6.19 4.69
CA ALA A 74 -6.61 -6.19 4.13
C ALA A 74 -5.57 -6.36 5.24
N LYS A 75 -4.29 -6.30 4.88
CA LYS A 75 -3.20 -6.33 5.87
C LYS A 75 -3.15 -5.05 6.71
N ARG A 76 -3.72 -3.95 6.21
CA ARG A 76 -3.61 -2.61 6.82
C ARG A 76 -4.93 -2.01 7.31
N TYR A 77 -6.05 -2.70 7.09
CA TYR A 77 -7.36 -2.26 7.58
C TYR A 77 -8.35 -3.42 7.75
N LEU A 78 -9.38 -3.19 8.57
CA LEU A 78 -10.60 -4.00 8.68
C LEU A 78 -11.84 -3.15 8.49
N ILE A 79 -12.87 -3.71 7.86
CA ILE A 79 -14.20 -3.10 7.74
C ILE A 79 -15.23 -4.06 8.35
N SER A 80 -16.10 -3.54 9.22
CA SER A 80 -17.23 -4.25 9.79
C SER A 80 -18.32 -3.27 10.23
N ASN A 81 -19.58 -3.69 10.19
CA ASN A 81 -20.68 -2.97 10.85
C ASN A 81 -20.71 -3.16 12.38
N ASP A 82 -19.88 -4.05 12.93
CA ASP A 82 -19.76 -4.30 14.37
C ASP A 82 -18.63 -3.45 14.97
N GLU A 83 -19.00 -2.28 15.50
CA GLU A 83 -18.08 -1.37 16.18
C GLU A 83 -17.42 -2.01 17.40
N ILE A 84 -18.15 -2.85 18.14
CA ILE A 84 -17.66 -3.45 19.38
C ILE A 84 -16.48 -4.37 19.03
N LEU A 85 -16.66 -5.24 18.03
CA LEU A 85 -15.62 -6.14 17.53
C LEU A 85 -14.35 -5.37 17.12
N LEU A 86 -14.49 -4.29 16.37
CA LEU A 86 -13.33 -3.48 15.96
C LEU A 86 -12.68 -2.75 17.13
N SER A 87 -13.47 -2.26 18.10
CA SER A 87 -12.95 -1.57 19.29
C SER A 87 -12.18 -2.51 20.24
N GLU A 88 -12.55 -3.79 20.30
CA GLU A 88 -11.80 -4.79 21.05
C GLU A 88 -10.43 -5.03 20.44
N ILE A 89 -10.37 -5.13 19.11
CA ILE A 89 -9.10 -5.28 18.36
C ILE A 89 -8.24 -4.02 18.48
N GLU A 90 -8.84 -2.82 18.36
CA GLU A 90 -8.13 -1.53 18.49
C GLU A 90 -7.37 -1.44 19.83
N ARG A 91 -7.98 -1.89 20.93
CA ARG A 91 -7.35 -1.88 22.26
C ARG A 91 -6.11 -2.76 22.37
N GLU A 92 -5.97 -3.76 21.50
CA GLU A 92 -4.79 -4.63 21.46
C GLU A 92 -3.65 -4.05 20.59
N ILE A 93 -3.92 -3.00 19.81
CA ILE A 93 -2.99 -2.47 18.80
C ILE A 93 -2.76 -0.97 19.03
N MET A 94 -1.55 -0.63 19.52
CA MET A 94 -1.16 0.76 19.75
C MET A 94 -1.21 1.61 18.46
N ASP A 95 -0.77 1.06 17.33
CA ASP A 95 -0.72 1.76 16.03
C ASP A 95 -2.00 1.55 15.20
N SER A 96 -3.16 1.82 15.80
CA SER A 96 -4.46 1.67 15.14
C SER A 96 -5.40 2.85 15.40
N LEU A 97 -6.34 3.06 14.47
CA LEU A 97 -7.35 4.10 14.52
C LEU A 97 -8.70 3.56 14.04
N LEU A 98 -9.68 3.51 14.94
CA LEU A 98 -11.07 3.25 14.59
C LEU A 98 -11.78 4.54 14.15
N ILE A 99 -12.39 4.51 12.96
CA ILE A 99 -13.10 5.66 12.39
C ILE A 99 -14.37 5.24 11.65
N GLN A 100 -15.35 6.14 11.61
CA GLN A 100 -16.54 6.00 10.78
C GLN A 100 -16.73 7.23 9.89
N PHE A 101 -16.92 6.98 8.59
CA PHE A 101 -17.33 7.98 7.63
C PHE A 101 -18.75 7.68 7.15
N LYS A 102 -19.76 8.02 7.96
CA LYS A 102 -21.16 7.60 7.74
C LYS A 102 -21.70 7.92 6.33
N ASN A 103 -21.24 9.03 5.75
CA ASN A 103 -21.67 9.47 4.42
C ASN A 103 -20.95 8.75 3.26
N ILE A 104 -19.90 7.98 3.54
CA ILE A 104 -19.06 7.27 2.55
C ILE A 104 -19.23 5.76 2.68
N ILE A 105 -19.13 5.24 3.91
CA ILE A 105 -19.14 3.79 4.21
C ILE A 105 -20.43 3.34 4.91
N GLY A 106 -21.46 4.20 4.96
CA GLY A 106 -22.76 3.85 5.53
C GLY A 106 -22.68 3.56 7.03
N ASN A 107 -23.15 2.38 7.44
CA ASN A 107 -23.12 1.97 8.85
C ASN A 107 -21.82 1.25 9.22
N ASP A 108 -20.92 1.04 8.28
CA ASP A 108 -19.68 0.34 8.54
C ASP A 108 -18.71 1.23 9.33
N PHE A 109 -17.80 0.57 10.02
CA PHE A 109 -16.69 1.15 10.73
C PHE A 109 -15.39 0.62 10.12
N LEU A 110 -14.35 1.44 10.16
CA LEU A 110 -13.05 1.15 9.58
C LEU A 110 -12.00 1.19 10.69
N LEU A 111 -11.31 0.08 10.90
CA LEU A 111 -10.10 0.05 11.73
C LEU A 111 -8.88 0.12 10.82
N LEU A 112 -8.16 1.24 10.90
CA LEU A 112 -6.96 1.51 10.11
C LEU A 112 -5.71 1.24 10.94
N LEU A 113 -4.69 0.66 10.31
CA LEU A 113 -3.36 0.57 10.90
C LEU A 113 -2.45 1.68 10.34
N PHE A 114 -1.54 2.15 11.18
CA PHE A 114 -0.48 3.08 10.81
C PHE A 114 0.89 2.57 11.27
N SER A 115 1.92 3.40 11.16
CA SER A 115 3.31 3.00 11.37
C SER A 115 3.66 1.77 10.48
N ASP A 116 4.56 0.91 10.92
CA ASP A 116 4.97 -0.32 10.24
C ASP A 116 4.20 -1.58 10.71
N VAL A 117 2.96 -1.43 11.20
CA VAL A 117 2.16 -2.54 11.76
C VAL A 117 1.13 -3.10 10.77
N MET A 118 1.07 -4.41 10.58
CA MET A 118 0.03 -5.06 9.77
C MET A 118 -0.67 -6.20 10.51
N PHE A 119 -1.88 -6.55 10.12
CA PHE A 119 -2.52 -7.80 10.54
C PHE A 119 -1.75 -8.99 9.96
N GLY A 120 -1.42 -9.96 10.81
CA GLY A 120 -0.65 -11.14 10.43
C GLY A 120 0.13 -11.73 11.61
N SER A 121 0.90 -12.78 11.35
CA SER A 121 1.67 -13.46 12.41
C SER A 121 2.87 -12.63 12.87
N LYS A 122 3.28 -12.71 14.15
CA LYS A 122 4.37 -11.87 14.73
C LYS A 122 5.71 -11.86 13.97
N ASN A 123 6.03 -12.95 13.27
CA ASN A 123 7.27 -13.07 12.49
C ASN A 123 7.04 -12.87 10.98
N GLU A 124 5.84 -12.46 10.58
CA GLU A 124 5.52 -12.13 9.21
C GLU A 124 5.95 -10.69 8.93
N SER A 125 6.58 -10.48 7.78
CA SER A 125 6.83 -9.15 7.22
C SER A 125 6.43 -9.13 5.76
N SER A 126 5.97 -7.97 5.30
CA SER A 126 5.50 -7.76 3.93
C SER A 126 5.71 -6.31 3.55
N LEU A 127 6.00 -6.05 2.27
CA LEU A 127 5.65 -4.76 1.72
C LEU A 127 4.13 -4.74 1.52
N THR A 128 3.46 -3.68 1.96
CA THR A 128 2.02 -3.55 1.85
C THR A 128 1.62 -2.06 1.84
N HIS A 129 0.32 -1.81 1.66
CA HIS A 129 -0.29 -0.50 1.59
C HIS A 129 -1.76 -0.61 2.05
N GLY A 130 -2.47 0.52 2.10
CA GLY A 130 -3.89 0.60 2.47
C GLY A 130 -4.16 1.03 3.91
N GLY A 131 -3.12 1.42 4.65
CA GLY A 131 -3.23 2.12 5.93
C GLY A 131 -3.23 3.64 5.75
N ILE A 132 -2.97 4.35 6.85
CA ILE A 132 -2.90 5.83 6.89
C ILE A 132 -1.50 6.37 7.18
N SER A 133 -0.45 5.55 7.01
CA SER A 133 0.92 6.02 7.18
C SER A 133 1.28 7.04 6.10
N VAL A 134 2.17 7.98 6.44
CA VAL A 134 2.65 9.02 5.50
C VAL A 134 3.27 8.37 4.26
N GLU A 135 4.00 7.27 4.43
CA GLU A 135 4.62 6.49 3.35
C GLU A 135 3.61 5.85 2.39
N GLU A 136 2.36 5.68 2.80
CA GLU A 136 1.28 5.12 1.98
C GLU A 136 0.45 6.21 1.30
N VAL A 137 0.31 7.38 1.92
CA VAL A 137 -0.60 8.45 1.47
C VAL A 137 0.12 9.56 0.70
N VAL A 138 1.38 9.87 1.05
CA VAL A 138 2.17 10.91 0.37
C VAL A 138 2.89 10.28 -0.81
N VAL A 139 2.40 10.58 -2.00
CA VAL A 139 2.83 9.97 -3.27
C VAL A 139 3.53 10.98 -4.19
N PRO A 140 4.46 10.52 -5.03
CA PRO A 140 5.14 11.40 -5.97
C PRO A 140 4.18 11.94 -7.04
N PHE A 141 4.33 13.23 -7.35
CA PHE A 141 3.79 13.86 -8.56
C PHE A 141 4.96 14.53 -9.28
N ILE A 142 5.44 13.89 -10.35
CA ILE A 142 6.69 14.27 -11.03
C ILE A 142 6.34 14.75 -12.43
N LYS A 143 6.69 15.99 -12.76
CA LYS A 143 6.69 16.46 -14.15
C LYS A 143 8.06 16.19 -14.77
N VAL A 144 8.07 15.52 -15.92
CA VAL A 144 9.29 15.35 -16.71
C VAL A 144 9.44 16.55 -17.65
N ILE A 145 10.61 17.18 -17.62
CA ILE A 145 10.94 18.30 -18.49
C ILE A 145 12.03 17.91 -19.47
N LYS A 146 11.98 18.49 -20.67
CA LYS A 146 13.06 18.41 -21.65
C LYS A 146 14.22 19.26 -21.15
N ASN A 147 15.40 18.65 -21.04
CA ASN A 147 16.65 19.39 -20.84
C ASN A 147 17.08 20.08 -22.13
#